data_AF-A0A7Y7WVE0-F1
#
_entry.id   AF-A0A7Y7WVE0-F1
#
_cell.length_a   1.000
_cell.length_b   1.000
_cell.length_c   1.000
_cell.angle_alpha   90.00
_cell.angle_beta   90.00
_cell.angle_gamma   90.00
#
_symmetry.space_group_name_H-M   'P 1'
#
loop_
_entity.id
_entity.type
_entity.pdbx_description
1 polymer ?
#
loop_
_entity_poly.entity_id
_entity_poly.type
_entity_poly.pdbx_seq_one_letter_code
_entity_poly.pdbx_strand_id
1 'polypeptide(L)'
;MKFSLLKKQSSYLWFTFGLVLCHGIYMTYFFPHEWAESANARTFVDAVAVVVPVLQGLKNHTPPYTPYWGVFYASFWCLVPLFFAAGAMSTFFLFTKESYEKIKLNKPLGYIIGFLFFLIVFMIPFFLPFIGDFPYPLMNQMSRFLPLRLLAWGTTAIIPFALGWSVGCTYQRFIVSRKY
;
A
#
# COMPACT_ATOMS: atom_id res chain seq x y z
N MET A 1 -7.72 6.74 30.47
CA MET A 1 -6.80 7.07 29.35
C MET A 1 -7.13 6.23 28.13
N LYS A 2 -7.57 6.82 27.01
CA LYS A 2 -7.54 6.13 25.69
C LYS A 2 -7.01 7.09 24.63
N PHE A 3 -5.68 7.20 24.57
CA PHE A 3 -4.97 7.69 23.41
C PHE A 3 -5.03 6.62 22.32
N SER A 4 -6.21 6.44 21.71
CA SER A 4 -6.25 5.80 20.39
C SER A 4 -5.59 6.76 19.41
N LEU A 5 -4.48 6.36 18.80
CA LEU A 5 -3.79 7.13 17.76
C LEU A 5 -4.65 7.31 16.49
N LEU A 6 -5.73 6.54 16.37
CA LEU A 6 -6.57 6.42 15.17
C LEU A 6 -7.99 6.93 15.44
N LYS A 7 -8.13 8.25 15.63
CA LYS A 7 -9.42 8.92 15.95
C LYS A 7 -10.04 9.69 14.78
N LYS A 8 -9.30 9.87 13.68
CA LYS A 8 -9.74 10.63 12.50
C LYS A 8 -9.30 9.90 11.24
N GLN A 9 -10.00 10.09 10.12
CA GLN A 9 -9.61 9.53 8.83
C GLN A 9 -8.15 9.89 8.46
N SER A 10 -7.75 11.15 8.69
CA SER A 10 -6.39 11.62 8.44
C SER A 10 -5.33 10.85 9.23
N SER A 11 -5.66 10.35 10.44
CA SER A 11 -4.73 9.54 11.24
C SER A 11 -4.38 8.21 10.56
N TYR A 12 -5.30 7.60 9.81
CA TYR A 12 -5.04 6.35 9.07
C TYR A 12 -4.17 6.59 7.83
N LEU A 13 -4.34 7.74 7.20
CA LEU A 13 -3.47 8.16 6.10
C LEU A 13 -2.05 8.46 6.62
N TRP A 14 -1.93 9.18 7.74
CA TRP A 14 -0.65 9.41 8.41
C TRP A 14 0.01 8.11 8.90
N PHE A 15 -0.77 7.14 9.37
CA PHE A 15 -0.28 5.81 9.72
C PHE A 15 0.33 5.10 8.50
N THR A 16 -0.33 5.16 7.35
CA THR A 16 0.18 4.61 6.08
C THR A 16 1.50 5.26 5.69
N PHE A 17 1.56 6.60 5.70
CA PHE A 17 2.80 7.32 5.42
C PHE A 17 3.91 7.03 6.45
N GLY A 18 3.55 6.92 7.72
CA GLY A 18 4.48 6.58 8.80
C GLY A 18 5.10 5.19 8.59
N LEU A 19 4.31 4.19 8.19
CA LEU A 19 4.82 2.86 7.87
C LEU A 19 5.78 2.87 6.67
N VAL A 20 5.46 3.60 5.60
CA VAL A 20 6.36 3.75 4.44
C VAL A 20 7.66 4.44 4.86
N LEU A 21 7.56 5.49 5.67
CA LEU A 21 8.72 6.22 6.19
C LEU A 21 9.60 5.33 7.06
N CYS A 22 9.00 4.62 8.03
CA CYS A 22 9.71 3.70 8.90
C CYS A 22 10.38 2.58 8.12
N HIS A 23 9.67 1.97 7.16
CA HIS A 23 10.22 0.94 6.28
C HIS A 23 11.40 1.46 5.46
N GLY A 24 11.22 2.60 4.77
CA GLY A 24 12.27 3.19 3.94
C GLY A 24 13.51 3.61 4.75
N ILE A 25 13.34 4.27 5.90
CA ILE A 25 14.45 4.66 6.79
C ILE A 25 15.15 3.43 7.35
N TYR A 26 14.40 2.46 7.89
CA TYR A 26 14.95 1.24 8.45
C TYR A 26 15.78 0.48 7.42
N MET A 27 15.18 0.21 6.25
CA MET A 27 15.86 -0.50 5.17
C MET A 27 17.06 0.26 4.62
N THR A 28 17.08 1.59 4.68
CA THR A 28 18.18 2.39 4.12
C THR A 28 19.36 2.55 5.08
N TYR A 29 19.10 2.70 6.39
CA TYR A 29 20.14 3.08 7.36
C TYR A 29 20.43 2.04 8.44
N PHE A 30 19.47 1.17 8.77
CA PHE A 30 19.57 0.28 9.93
C PHE A 30 19.63 -1.20 9.54
N PHE A 31 19.11 -1.54 8.36
CA PHE A 31 19.04 -2.92 7.91
C PHE A 31 20.44 -3.46 7.52
N PRO A 32 20.87 -4.60 8.08
CA PRO A 32 22.19 -5.17 7.77
C PRO A 32 22.18 -5.81 6.38
N HIS A 33 22.87 -5.19 5.42
CA HIS A 33 22.88 -5.65 4.02
C HIS A 33 23.38 -7.09 3.86
N GLU A 34 24.34 -7.53 4.69
CA GLU A 34 24.88 -8.89 4.69
C GLU A 34 23.81 -9.95 4.97
N TRP A 35 22.81 -9.61 5.78
CA TRP A 35 21.70 -10.53 6.06
C TRP A 35 20.90 -10.84 4.79
N ALA A 36 20.78 -9.86 3.87
CA ALA A 36 20.06 -10.06 2.61
C ALA A 36 20.70 -11.12 1.71
N GLU A 37 21.99 -11.41 1.89
CA GLU A 37 22.70 -12.43 1.11
C GLU A 37 22.51 -13.85 1.69
N SER A 38 22.05 -13.95 2.93
CA SER A 38 21.86 -15.21 3.65
C SER A 38 20.80 -16.12 3.03
N ALA A 39 20.89 -17.42 3.31
CA ALA A 39 19.87 -18.39 2.91
C ALA A 39 18.48 -18.09 3.51
N ASN A 40 18.45 -17.51 4.72
CA ASN A 40 17.21 -17.13 5.39
C ASN A 40 16.50 -16.00 4.63
N ALA A 41 17.23 -14.98 4.17
CA ALA A 41 16.67 -13.90 3.38
C ALA A 41 16.11 -14.38 2.04
N ARG A 42 16.82 -15.30 1.37
CA ARG A 42 16.33 -15.92 0.13
C ARG A 42 15.04 -16.70 0.37
N THR A 43 15.00 -17.52 1.41
CA THR A 43 13.80 -18.28 1.81
C THR A 43 12.63 -17.35 2.10
N PHE A 44 12.86 -16.26 2.82
CA PHE A 44 11.84 -15.25 3.08
C PHE A 44 11.29 -14.64 1.78
N VAL A 45 12.17 -14.19 0.88
CA VAL A 45 11.76 -13.60 -0.40
C VAL A 45 10.99 -14.61 -1.24
N ASP A 46 11.47 -15.84 -1.35
CA ASP A 46 10.81 -16.89 -2.13
C ASP A 46 9.44 -17.26 -1.53
N ALA A 47 9.29 -17.26 -0.20
CA ALA A 47 7.99 -17.47 0.45
C ALA A 47 6.98 -16.35 0.14
N VAL A 48 7.41 -15.09 0.18
CA VAL A 48 6.53 -13.96 -0.20
C VAL A 48 6.23 -13.99 -1.70
N ALA A 49 7.18 -14.45 -2.53
CA ALA A 49 7.01 -14.56 -3.97
C ALA A 49 5.96 -15.58 -4.42
N VAL A 50 5.56 -16.51 -3.56
CA VAL A 50 4.40 -17.40 -3.81
C VAL A 50 3.10 -16.61 -3.86
N VAL A 51 2.98 -15.56 -3.05
CA VAL A 51 1.76 -14.74 -2.94
C VAL A 51 1.84 -13.50 -3.81
N VAL A 52 3.04 -12.95 -3.99
CA VAL A 52 3.28 -11.66 -4.65
C VAL A 52 4.12 -11.92 -5.92
N PRO A 53 3.48 -12.11 -7.08
CA PRO A 53 4.16 -12.56 -8.30
C PRO A 53 5.25 -11.62 -8.78
N VAL A 54 5.11 -10.31 -8.53
CA VAL A 54 6.13 -9.32 -8.90
C VAL A 54 7.52 -9.65 -8.35
N LEU A 55 7.61 -10.29 -7.18
CA LEU A 55 8.90 -10.71 -6.58
C LEU A 55 9.66 -11.73 -7.44
N GLN A 56 8.95 -12.61 -8.15
CA GLN A 56 9.55 -13.58 -9.07
C GLN A 56 10.16 -12.86 -10.29
N GLY A 57 9.48 -11.81 -10.76
CA GLY A 57 9.93 -10.98 -11.86
C GLY A 57 11.14 -10.09 -11.55
N LEU A 58 11.34 -9.71 -10.28
CA LEU A 58 12.41 -8.77 -9.89
C LEU A 58 13.80 -9.26 -10.28
N LYS A 59 14.07 -10.58 -10.19
CA LYS A 59 15.40 -11.17 -10.46
C LYS A 59 15.89 -10.89 -11.88
N ASN A 60 14.98 -10.65 -12.82
CA ASN A 60 15.26 -10.43 -14.24
C ASN A 60 15.24 -8.94 -14.65
N HIS A 61 15.18 -8.01 -13.69
CA HIS A 61 15.02 -6.57 -13.98
C HIS A 61 16.33 -5.78 -13.93
N THR A 62 16.40 -4.75 -14.77
CA THR A 62 17.51 -3.79 -14.89
C THR A 62 17.05 -2.43 -14.36
N PRO A 63 17.83 -1.68 -13.54
CA PRO A 63 19.19 -1.97 -13.07
C PRO A 63 19.24 -3.26 -12.24
N PRO A 64 20.40 -3.94 -12.22
CA PRO A 64 20.46 -5.34 -11.81
C PRO A 64 19.95 -5.53 -10.39
N TYR A 65 19.05 -6.51 -10.26
CA TYR A 65 18.57 -7.01 -8.98
C TYR A 65 19.71 -7.29 -8.01
N THR A 66 19.53 -6.86 -6.76
CA THR A 66 20.38 -7.30 -5.64
C THR A 66 19.52 -7.99 -4.58
N PRO A 67 20.07 -8.92 -3.79
CA PRO A 67 19.33 -9.59 -2.72
C PRO A 67 18.67 -8.61 -1.73
N TYR A 68 19.32 -7.48 -1.48
CA TYR A 68 18.77 -6.37 -0.69
C TYR A 68 17.41 -5.91 -1.22
N TRP A 69 17.28 -5.69 -2.53
CA TRP A 69 16.03 -5.23 -3.13
C TRP A 69 14.95 -6.30 -3.09
N GLY A 70 15.30 -7.58 -3.20
CA GLY A 70 14.38 -8.68 -2.95
C GLY A 70 13.75 -8.59 -1.55
N VAL A 71 14.57 -8.41 -0.52
CA VAL A 71 14.09 -8.25 0.86
C VAL A 71 13.30 -6.95 1.04
N PHE A 72 13.75 -5.84 0.43
CA PHE A 72 13.05 -4.56 0.48
C PHE A 72 11.62 -4.68 -0.06
N TYR A 73 11.46 -5.27 -1.24
CA TYR A 73 10.14 -5.49 -1.84
C TYR A 73 9.32 -6.46 -1.00
N ALA A 74 9.89 -7.60 -0.60
CA ALA A 74 9.16 -8.62 0.15
C ALA A 74 8.63 -8.07 1.47
N SER A 75 9.46 -7.34 2.22
CA SER A 75 9.06 -6.69 3.47
C SER A 75 8.01 -5.59 3.26
N PHE A 76 8.11 -4.79 2.19
CA PHE A 76 7.08 -3.80 1.86
C PHE A 76 5.73 -4.46 1.56
N TRP A 77 5.73 -5.53 0.76
CA TRP A 77 4.51 -6.25 0.41
C TRP A 77 3.85 -6.92 1.62
N CYS A 78 4.61 -7.33 2.63
CA CYS A 78 4.06 -7.77 3.92
C CYS A 78 3.31 -6.66 4.66
N LEU A 79 3.56 -5.37 4.38
CA LEU A 79 2.84 -4.23 4.97
C LEU A 79 1.54 -3.90 4.23
N VAL A 80 1.35 -4.38 3.00
CA VAL A 80 0.18 -4.06 2.17
C VAL A 80 -1.17 -4.39 2.83
N PRO A 81 -1.34 -5.53 3.53
CA PRO A 81 -2.56 -5.79 4.30
C PRO A 81 -2.88 -4.71 5.33
N LEU A 82 -1.86 -4.08 5.94
CA LEU A 82 -2.03 -2.99 6.89
C LEU A 82 -2.51 -1.71 6.19
N PHE A 83 -1.99 -1.41 5.00
CA PHE A 83 -2.47 -0.25 4.21
C PHE A 83 -3.92 -0.42 3.81
N PHE A 84 -4.30 -1.61 3.33
CA PHE A 84 -5.67 -1.95 3.00
C PHE A 84 -6.60 -1.84 4.22
N ALA A 85 -6.22 -2.44 5.35
CA ALA A 85 -6.99 -2.38 6.58
C ALA A 85 -7.13 -0.94 7.09
N ALA A 86 -6.06 -0.13 7.03
CA ALA A 86 -6.10 1.29 7.40
C ALA A 86 -7.08 2.06 6.50
N GLY A 87 -7.05 1.80 5.19
CA GLY A 87 -8.00 2.35 4.23
C GLY A 87 -9.44 2.03 4.60
N ALA A 88 -9.75 0.75 4.81
CA ALA A 88 -11.09 0.28 5.17
C ALA A 88 -11.57 0.88 6.50
N MET A 89 -10.72 0.86 7.53
CA MET A 89 -11.05 1.39 8.86
C MET A 89 -11.22 2.91 8.89
N SER A 90 -10.51 3.64 8.02
CA SER A 90 -10.64 5.10 7.96
C SER A 90 -12.06 5.56 7.58
N THR A 91 -12.85 4.69 6.94
CA THR A 91 -14.22 5.00 6.49
C THR A 91 -15.24 5.07 7.62
N PHE A 92 -14.99 4.42 8.77
CA PHE A 92 -15.89 4.46 9.92
C PHE A 92 -16.04 5.87 10.51
N PHE A 93 -15.09 6.77 10.21
CA PHE A 93 -15.12 8.17 10.66
C PHE A 93 -15.80 9.12 9.65
N LEU A 94 -16.08 8.64 8.43
CA LEU A 94 -16.70 9.43 7.37
C LEU A 94 -18.23 9.39 7.39
N PHE A 95 -18.81 8.28 7.84
CA PHE A 95 -20.24 8.03 7.78
C PHE A 95 -20.92 8.36 9.12
N THR A 96 -21.08 9.66 9.39
CA THR A 96 -22.04 10.17 10.39
C THR A 96 -23.44 10.25 9.79
N LYS A 97 -24.46 10.46 10.62
CA LYS A 97 -25.86 10.62 10.17
C LYS A 97 -26.01 11.76 9.14
N GLU A 98 -25.27 12.86 9.31
CA GLU A 98 -25.24 13.98 8.37
C GLU A 98 -24.54 13.65 7.04
N SER A 99 -23.47 12.86 7.09
CA SER A 99 -22.80 12.38 5.87
C SER A 99 -23.66 11.38 5.10
N TYR A 100 -24.50 10.58 5.78
CA TYR A 100 -25.40 9.63 5.13
C TYR A 100 -26.40 10.32 4.19
N GLU A 101 -27.01 11.44 4.61
CA GLU A 101 -27.95 12.19 3.75
C GLU A 101 -27.26 12.72 2.49
N LYS A 102 -26.00 13.17 2.60
CA LYS A 102 -25.19 13.58 1.43
C LYS A 102 -24.80 12.39 0.53
N ILE A 103 -24.56 11.23 1.13
CA ILE A 103 -24.12 10.01 0.44
C ILE A 103 -25.29 9.32 -0.26
N LYS A 104 -26.51 9.44 0.28
CA LYS A 104 -27.78 8.98 -0.32
C LYS A 104 -28.03 9.64 -1.67
N LEU A 105 -27.57 10.89 -1.86
CA LEU A 105 -27.64 11.62 -3.12
C LEU A 105 -26.59 11.15 -4.16
N ASN A 106 -25.52 10.46 -3.72
CA ASN A 106 -24.46 9.99 -4.61
C ASN A 106 -24.74 8.57 -5.14
N LYS A 107 -24.82 8.45 -6.48
CA LYS A 107 -25.13 7.21 -7.20
C LYS A 107 -24.16 6.06 -6.82
N PRO A 108 -24.67 4.87 -6.47
CA PRO A 108 -23.85 3.72 -6.07
C PRO A 108 -22.85 3.29 -7.16
N LEU A 109 -23.17 3.55 -8.42
CA LEU A 109 -22.33 3.24 -9.58
C LEU A 109 -20.93 3.87 -9.49
N GLY A 110 -20.82 5.10 -8.97
CA GLY A 110 -19.54 5.81 -8.88
C GLY A 110 -18.54 5.13 -7.94
N TYR A 111 -19.01 4.46 -6.89
CA TYR A 111 -18.14 3.75 -5.93
C TYR A 111 -17.68 2.41 -6.48
N ILE A 112 -18.56 1.71 -7.21
CA ILE A 112 -18.19 0.47 -7.92
C ILE A 112 -17.13 0.79 -8.97
N ILE A 113 -17.32 1.85 -9.76
CA ILE A 113 -16.33 2.31 -10.74
C ILE A 113 -15.01 2.68 -10.06
N GLY A 114 -15.06 3.43 -8.96
CA GLY A 114 -13.86 3.77 -8.18
C GLY A 114 -13.12 2.54 -7.65
N PHE A 115 -13.85 1.56 -7.10
CA PHE A 115 -13.28 0.30 -6.64
C PHE A 115 -12.60 -0.48 -7.78
N LEU A 116 -13.28 -0.64 -8.91
CA LEU A 116 -12.72 -1.33 -10.08
C LEU A 116 -11.49 -0.60 -10.62
N PHE A 117 -11.51 0.73 -10.65
CA PHE A 117 -10.36 1.54 -11.03
C PHE A 117 -9.16 1.28 -10.11
N PHE A 118 -9.34 1.36 -8.79
CA PHE A 118 -8.24 1.10 -7.84
C PHE A 118 -7.77 -0.35 -7.88
N LEU A 119 -8.66 -1.31 -8.14
CA LEU A 119 -8.30 -2.71 -8.30
C LEU A 119 -7.39 -2.89 -9.52
N ILE A 120 -7.77 -2.34 -10.68
CA ILE A 120 -6.96 -2.37 -11.90
C ILE A 120 -5.59 -1.73 -11.65
N VAL A 121 -5.58 -0.55 -11.03
CA VAL A 121 -4.34 0.17 -10.71
C VAL A 121 -3.49 -0.61 -9.70
N PHE A 122 -4.08 -1.43 -8.82
CA PHE A 122 -3.36 -2.31 -7.88
C PHE A 122 -2.76 -3.55 -8.57
N MET A 123 -3.44 -4.11 -9.56
CA MET A 123 -2.93 -5.25 -10.33
C MET A 123 -1.62 -4.91 -11.05
N ILE A 124 -1.48 -3.65 -11.49
CA ILE A 124 -0.30 -3.15 -12.16
C ILE A 124 0.98 -3.40 -11.32
N PRO A 125 1.20 -2.77 -10.13
CA PRO A 125 2.37 -3.01 -9.32
C PRO A 125 2.43 -4.43 -8.71
N PHE A 126 1.31 -5.14 -8.61
CA PHE A 126 1.26 -6.50 -8.07
C PHE A 126 1.84 -7.56 -9.04
N PHE A 127 1.66 -7.36 -10.35
CA PHE A 127 2.15 -8.27 -11.39
C PHE A 127 3.40 -7.75 -12.11
N LEU A 128 3.50 -6.43 -12.29
CA LEU A 128 4.58 -5.82 -13.04
C LEU A 128 5.61 -5.21 -12.08
N PRO A 129 6.86 -5.69 -12.12
CA PRO A 129 7.99 -5.05 -11.43
C PRO A 129 8.30 -3.68 -12.04
N PHE A 130 7.81 -2.60 -11.43
CA PHE A 130 8.20 -1.23 -11.78
C PHE A 130 9.55 -0.86 -11.17
N ILE A 131 10.62 -1.50 -11.65
CA ILE A 131 11.97 -1.28 -11.17
C ILE A 131 12.76 -0.42 -12.15
N GLY A 132 13.13 0.79 -11.73
CA GLY A 132 14.21 1.59 -12.33
C GLY A 132 14.00 2.04 -13.79
N ASP A 133 14.69 3.11 -14.19
CA ASP A 133 14.65 3.73 -15.52
C ASP A 133 13.26 4.03 -16.14
N PHE A 134 12.24 4.20 -15.31
CA PHE A 134 11.04 4.92 -15.74
C PHE A 134 11.37 6.41 -15.91
N PRO A 135 10.95 7.06 -17.01
CA PRO A 135 11.19 8.49 -17.24
C PRO A 135 10.51 9.39 -16.20
N TYR A 136 9.65 8.84 -15.34
CA TYR A 136 8.92 9.55 -14.30
C TYR A 136 9.55 9.30 -12.91
N PRO A 137 10.09 10.35 -12.24
CA PRO A 137 10.75 10.23 -10.93
C PRO A 137 9.86 9.63 -9.83
N LEU A 138 8.54 9.81 -9.94
CA LEU A 138 7.54 9.27 -9.01
C LEU A 138 7.38 7.75 -9.08
N MET A 139 7.99 7.09 -10.07
CA MET A 139 7.94 5.64 -10.27
C MET A 139 9.30 4.98 -10.07
N ASN A 140 10.37 5.73 -9.76
CA ASN A 140 11.68 5.14 -9.47
C ASN A 140 11.75 4.61 -8.04
N GLN A 141 11.17 3.42 -7.83
CA GLN A 141 11.16 2.70 -6.55
C GLN A 141 12.56 2.30 -6.05
N MET A 142 13.56 2.29 -6.93
CA MET A 142 14.96 1.94 -6.63
C MET A 142 15.88 3.15 -6.42
N SER A 143 15.36 4.37 -6.46
CA SER A 143 16.18 5.59 -6.40
C SER A 143 17.16 5.57 -5.22
N ARG A 144 18.42 5.95 -5.48
CA ARG A 144 19.45 6.13 -4.43
C ARG A 144 19.14 7.34 -3.54
N PHE A 145 18.33 8.28 -4.03
CA PHE A 145 17.89 9.44 -3.26
C PHE A 145 16.64 9.09 -2.44
N LEU A 146 16.80 9.04 -1.11
CA LEU A 146 15.77 8.56 -0.19
C LEU A 146 14.41 9.27 -0.34
N PRO A 147 14.32 10.61 -0.50
CA PRO A 147 13.03 11.28 -0.70
C PRO A 147 12.27 10.77 -1.93
N LEU A 148 12.96 10.56 -3.06
CA LEU A 148 12.33 10.00 -4.27
C LEU A 148 11.87 8.56 -4.06
N ARG A 149 12.68 7.76 -3.36
CA ARG A 149 12.30 6.40 -2.98
C ARG A 149 11.02 6.41 -2.12
N LEU A 150 10.99 7.21 -1.07
CA LEU A 150 9.83 7.34 -0.19
C LEU A 150 8.57 7.81 -0.93
N LEU A 151 8.71 8.74 -1.88
CA LEU A 151 7.60 9.16 -2.73
C LEU A 151 7.08 7.99 -3.59
N ALA A 152 7.96 7.24 -4.26
CA ALA A 152 7.57 6.11 -5.11
C ALA A 152 6.92 4.95 -4.32
N TRP A 153 7.42 4.65 -3.12
CA TRP A 153 6.81 3.64 -2.26
C TRP A 153 5.54 4.15 -1.57
N GLY A 154 5.47 5.45 -1.30
CA GLY A 154 4.28 6.12 -0.79
C GLY A 154 3.11 6.06 -1.78
N THR A 155 3.36 6.36 -3.06
CA THR A 155 2.34 6.21 -4.12
C THR A 155 1.90 4.76 -4.25
N THR A 156 2.83 3.81 -4.14
CA THR A 156 2.53 2.38 -4.14
C THR A 156 1.65 1.96 -2.96
N ALA A 157 1.88 2.51 -1.76
CA ALA A 157 1.07 2.25 -0.56
C ALA A 157 -0.33 2.90 -0.61
N ILE A 158 -0.48 4.02 -1.31
CA ILE A 158 -1.78 4.71 -1.48
C ILE A 158 -2.77 3.83 -2.24
N ILE A 159 -2.32 3.03 -3.21
CA ILE A 159 -3.20 2.19 -4.03
C ILE A 159 -3.97 1.15 -3.18
N PRO A 160 -3.34 0.27 -2.38
CA PRO A 160 -4.06 -0.65 -1.52
C PRO A 160 -4.85 0.06 -0.41
N PHE A 161 -4.37 1.21 0.09
CA PHE A 161 -5.16 2.05 1.00
C PHE A 161 -6.46 2.53 0.35
N ALA A 162 -6.40 3.06 -0.86
CA ALA A 162 -7.56 3.54 -1.60
C ALA A 162 -8.52 2.39 -1.95
N LEU A 163 -7.99 1.22 -2.31
CA LEU A 163 -8.78 0.01 -2.50
C LEU A 163 -9.54 -0.38 -1.23
N GLY A 164 -8.85 -0.42 -0.09
CA GLY A 164 -9.47 -0.67 1.21
C GLY A 164 -10.52 0.38 1.57
N TRP A 165 -10.24 1.66 1.31
CA TRP A 165 -11.17 2.75 1.51
C TRP A 165 -12.44 2.61 0.65
N SER A 166 -12.32 2.20 -0.61
CA SER A 166 -13.46 1.93 -1.49
C SER A 166 -14.32 0.76 -0.99
N VAL A 167 -13.69 -0.30 -0.49
CA VAL A 167 -14.39 -1.45 0.14
C VAL A 167 -15.11 -0.98 1.41
N GLY A 168 -14.43 -0.25 2.29
CA GLY A 168 -15.00 0.29 3.52
C GLY A 168 -16.20 1.19 3.25
N CYS A 169 -16.12 2.08 2.26
CA CYS A 169 -17.23 2.94 1.85
C CYS A 169 -18.44 2.13 1.37
N THR A 170 -18.20 1.10 0.56
CA THR A 170 -19.26 0.20 0.07
C THR A 170 -19.93 -0.54 1.21
N TYR A 171 -19.15 -1.07 2.15
CA TYR A 171 -19.64 -1.77 3.34
C TYR A 171 -20.46 -0.86 4.26
N GLN A 172 -19.96 0.34 4.57
CA GLN A 172 -20.68 1.31 5.41
C GLN A 172 -22.00 1.73 4.77
N ARG A 173 -22.03 1.98 3.46
CA ARG A 173 -23.27 2.27 2.73
C ARG A 173 -24.30 1.16 2.90
N PHE A 174 -23.88 -0.09 2.75
CA PHE A 174 -24.77 -1.24 2.92
C PHE A 174 -25.36 -1.30 4.33
N ILE A 175 -24.54 -1.12 5.37
CA ILE A 175 -25.04 -1.10 6.76
C ILE A 175 -26.04 0.04 6.97
N VAL A 176 -25.72 1.25 6.53
CA VAL A 176 -26.59 2.40 6.80
C VAL A 176 -27.90 2.31 6.00
N SER A 177 -27.85 1.78 4.77
CA SER A 177 -29.06 1.49 3.95
C SER A 177 -29.99 0.42 4.55
N ARG A 178 -29.50 -0.38 5.50
CA ARG A 178 -30.34 -1.34 6.24
C ARG A 178 -30.92 -0.76 7.53
N LYS A 179 -30.37 0.35 8.02
CA LYS A 179 -30.81 1.00 9.26
C LYS A 179 -31.90 2.07 9.04
N TYR A 180 -32.07 2.54 7.80
CA TYR A 180 -33.00 3.58 7.38
C TYR A 180 -33.61 3.19 6.04
#